data_AF-A0A7S0CHG4-F1
#
_entry.id   AF-A0A7S0CHG4-F1
#
_cell.length_a   1.000
_cell.length_b   1.000
_cell.length_c   1.000
_cell.angle_alpha   90.00
_cell.angle_beta   90.00
_cell.angle_gamma   90.00
#
_symmetry.space_group_name_H-M   'P 1'
#
loop_
_entity.id
_entity.type
_entity.pdbx_description
1 polymer ?
#
loop_
_entity_poly.entity_id
_entity_poly.type
_entity_poly.pdbx_seq_one_letter_code
_entity_poly.pdbx_strand_id
1 'polypeptide(L)'
;SILISVLKWNPIAAIAIHKWAARLAIISSTFHGLGHTSRWLLRSESLSHMLLPPWKCWFPLLKWDENTTRAVDTGGHSMCVDPDTDCTCYELFRNLTGFLATAAFVLIGITSLNSIRRNHYKLFYICHISLAPFAYLFLCLHYYKSILYLCPSILYYLACTVPVNSQALSSYFLNNGTRLLRFHHIPNSNGCVELVFSLDPDCEEACNISSSINAYVRVCAPELSVLWHPFTVSKLSTKNKSFSVIFRATGPFTVSLSNRLLDTLKTKQPCKT
;
A
#
# COMPACT_ATOMS: atom_id res chain seq x y z
N SER A 1 8.40 -12.76 7.27
CA SER A 1 8.26 -13.44 5.97
C SER A 1 9.26 -14.59 5.91
N ILE A 2 8.77 -15.80 5.65
CA ILE A 2 9.58 -17.03 5.62
C ILE A 2 10.66 -16.94 4.53
N LEU A 3 10.31 -16.46 3.32
CA LEU A 3 11.28 -16.34 2.23
C LEU A 3 12.44 -15.39 2.56
N ILE A 4 12.15 -14.24 3.18
CA ILE A 4 13.19 -13.28 3.58
C ILE A 4 14.13 -13.92 4.63
N SER A 5 13.57 -14.71 5.55
CA SER A 5 14.35 -15.45 6.55
C SER A 5 15.22 -16.54 5.90
N VAL A 6 14.65 -17.34 5.00
CA VAL A 6 15.35 -18.41 4.27
C VAL A 6 16.47 -17.84 3.38
N LEU A 7 16.20 -16.74 2.68
CA LEU A 7 17.19 -16.07 1.82
C LEU A 7 18.20 -15.22 2.62
N LYS A 8 18.05 -15.15 3.95
CA LYS A 8 18.85 -14.28 4.83
C LYS A 8 18.88 -12.83 4.35
N TRP A 9 17.81 -12.38 3.72
CA TRP A 9 17.69 -11.01 3.25
C TRP A 9 17.36 -10.09 4.40
N ASN A 10 18.02 -8.93 4.46
CA ASN A 10 17.66 -7.91 5.43
C ASN A 10 16.28 -7.33 5.07
N PRO A 11 15.28 -7.32 5.97
CA PRO A 11 13.97 -6.72 5.71
C PRO A 11 14.04 -5.25 5.25
N ILE A 12 15.06 -4.51 5.69
CA ILE A 12 15.31 -3.12 5.26
C ILE A 12 15.65 -3.09 3.76
N ALA A 13 16.43 -4.06 3.28
CA ALA A 13 16.76 -4.19 1.86
C ALA A 13 15.50 -4.52 1.05
N ALA A 14 14.60 -5.37 1.55
CA ALA A 14 13.33 -5.67 0.88
C ALA A 14 12.47 -4.41 0.68
N ILE A 15 12.39 -3.52 1.68
CA ILE A 15 11.69 -2.24 1.56
C ILE A 15 12.39 -1.31 0.55
N ALA A 16 13.72 -1.30 0.52
CA ALA A 16 14.48 -0.52 -0.46
C ALA A 16 14.24 -1.02 -1.89
N ILE A 17 14.25 -2.34 -2.10
CA ILE A 17 13.96 -2.98 -3.39
C ILE A 17 12.53 -2.65 -3.82
N HIS A 18 11.54 -2.74 -2.93
CA HIS A 18 10.16 -2.36 -3.23
C HIS A 18 10.06 -0.91 -3.74
N LYS A 19 10.72 0.04 -3.06
CA LYS A 19 10.74 1.45 -3.50
C LYS A 19 11.40 1.63 -4.86
N TRP A 20 12.50 0.91 -5.11
CA TRP A 20 13.21 0.99 -6.37
C TRP A 20 12.39 0.39 -7.52
N ALA A 21 11.83 -0.81 -7.33
CA ALA A 21 10.95 -1.47 -8.28
C ALA A 21 9.71 -0.62 -8.60
N ALA A 22 9.09 -0.01 -7.58
CA ALA A 22 7.95 0.89 -7.78
C ALA A 22 8.32 2.12 -8.63
N ARG A 23 9.48 2.74 -8.39
CA ARG A 23 9.96 3.87 -9.20
C ARG A 23 10.21 3.44 -10.64
N LEU A 24 10.88 2.31 -10.84
CA LEU A 24 11.14 1.77 -12.17
C LEU A 24 9.84 1.50 -12.92
N ALA A 25 8.85 0.88 -12.26
CA ALA A 25 7.53 0.63 -12.83
C ALA A 25 6.81 1.92 -13.25
N ILE A 26 6.77 2.94 -12.37
CA ILE A 26 6.17 4.25 -12.67
C ILE A 26 6.87 4.93 -13.85
N ILE A 27 8.20 4.95 -13.84
CA ILE A 27 9.00 5.57 -14.91
C ILE A 27 8.73 4.85 -16.23
N SER A 28 8.86 3.52 -16.24
CA SER A 28 8.68 2.70 -17.44
C SER A 28 7.26 2.82 -18.01
N SER A 29 6.22 2.77 -17.17
CA SER A 29 4.83 2.91 -17.64
C SER A 29 4.54 4.31 -18.18
N THR A 30 5.10 5.34 -17.54
CA THR A 30 4.99 6.73 -18.00
C THR A 30 5.67 6.91 -19.36
N PHE A 31 6.91 6.44 -19.53
CA PHE A 31 7.60 6.53 -20.82
C PHE A 31 6.90 5.71 -21.92
N HIS A 32 6.39 4.52 -21.58
CA HIS A 32 5.59 3.71 -22.50
C HIS A 32 4.34 4.47 -22.97
N GLY A 33 3.55 5.03 -22.05
CA GLY A 33 2.36 5.82 -22.36
C GLY A 33 2.67 7.10 -23.15
N LEU A 34 3.75 7.80 -22.80
CA LEU A 34 4.23 8.98 -23.54
C LEU A 34 4.70 8.63 -24.96
N GLY A 35 5.32 7.46 -25.15
CA GLY A 35 5.71 6.96 -26.47
C GLY A 35 4.50 6.75 -27.39
N HIS A 36 3.46 6.09 -26.88
CA HIS A 36 2.19 5.94 -27.61
C HIS A 36 1.52 7.29 -27.89
N THR A 37 1.45 8.17 -26.88
CA THR A 37 0.89 9.53 -27.02
C THR A 37 1.61 10.34 -28.09
N SER A 38 2.95 10.28 -28.09
CA SER A 38 3.78 10.98 -29.08
C SER A 38 3.53 10.46 -30.49
N ARG A 39 3.41 9.13 -30.65
CA ARG A 39 3.07 8.50 -31.94
C ARG A 39 1.70 8.96 -32.45
N TRP A 40 0.69 9.08 -31.58
CA TRP A 40 -0.63 9.58 -31.95
C TRP A 40 -0.57 11.04 -32.41
N LEU A 41 0.14 11.90 -31.66
CA LEU A 41 0.33 13.31 -32.03
C LEU A 41 1.03 13.47 -33.38
N LEU A 42 2.08 12.67 -33.65
CA LEU A 42 2.79 12.70 -34.92
C LEU A 42 1.92 12.25 -36.10
N ARG A 43 0.91 11.41 -35.84
CA ARG A 43 -0.08 10.96 -36.83
C ARG A 43 -1.31 11.87 -36.92
N SER A 44 -1.29 13.02 -36.24
CA SER A 44 -2.43 13.94 -36.15
C SER A 44 -3.70 13.30 -35.58
N GLU A 45 -3.55 12.26 -34.78
CA GLU A 45 -4.68 11.60 -34.12
C GLU A 45 -5.14 12.43 -32.90
N SER A 46 -6.45 12.48 -32.70
CA SER A 46 -7.02 13.16 -31.54
C SER A 46 -6.77 12.38 -30.25
N LEU A 47 -6.08 12.99 -29.28
CA LEU A 47 -5.78 12.35 -27.99
C LEU A 47 -7.03 11.93 -27.21
N SER A 48 -8.09 12.73 -27.26
CA SER A 48 -9.32 12.41 -26.55
C SER A 48 -9.97 11.15 -27.12
N HIS A 49 -9.95 10.98 -28.44
CA HIS A 49 -10.48 9.78 -29.10
C HIS A 49 -9.61 8.54 -28.89
N MET A 50 -8.29 8.70 -28.74
CA MET A 50 -7.37 7.59 -28.46
C MET A 50 -7.44 7.10 -27.00
N LEU A 51 -7.73 8.00 -26.06
CA LEU A 51 -7.79 7.70 -24.62
C LEU A 51 -9.19 7.32 -24.13
N LEU A 52 -10.24 7.90 -24.70
CA LEU A 52 -11.62 7.68 -24.28
C LEU A 52 -12.39 6.96 -25.39
N PRO A 53 -12.76 5.67 -25.20
CA PRO A 53 -13.58 4.96 -26.16
C PRO A 53 -14.93 5.69 -26.35
N PRO A 54 -15.42 5.83 -27.59
CA PRO A 54 -16.71 6.45 -27.84
C PRO A 54 -17.83 5.63 -27.21
N TRP A 55 -18.97 6.27 -26.92
CA TRP A 55 -20.13 5.64 -26.26
C TRP A 55 -20.54 4.30 -26.88
N LYS A 56 -20.45 4.16 -28.20
CA LYS A 56 -20.77 2.92 -28.93
C LYS A 56 -19.94 1.71 -28.46
N CYS A 57 -18.68 1.92 -28.03
CA CYS A 57 -17.84 0.85 -27.52
C CYS A 57 -18.27 0.34 -26.13
N TRP A 58 -18.97 1.15 -25.33
CA TRP A 58 -19.37 0.80 -23.96
C TRP A 58 -20.57 -0.13 -23.87
N PHE A 59 -21.34 -0.30 -24.95
CA PHE A 59 -22.54 -1.13 -24.98
C PHE A 59 -22.45 -2.21 -26.07
N PRO A 60 -21.70 -3.29 -25.84
CA PRO A 60 -21.55 -4.39 -26.81
C PRO A 60 -22.80 -5.28 -26.94
N LEU A 61 -23.85 -5.03 -26.14
CA LEU A 61 -24.94 -5.97 -25.90
C LEU A 61 -25.93 -6.17 -27.05
N LEU A 62 -25.76 -5.51 -28.21
CA LEU A 62 -26.78 -5.56 -29.27
C LEU A 62 -26.35 -6.12 -30.63
N LYS A 63 -25.07 -6.38 -30.89
CA LYS A 63 -24.58 -7.27 -31.98
C LYS A 63 -23.05 -7.16 -32.07
N TRP A 64 -22.35 -8.21 -31.66
CA TRP A 64 -20.97 -8.43 -32.09
C TRP A 64 -21.01 -8.87 -33.56
N ASP A 65 -21.04 -7.92 -34.48
CA ASP A 65 -20.77 -8.17 -35.90
C ASP A 65 -19.26 -7.93 -36.14
N GLU A 66 -18.60 -8.85 -36.84
CA GLU A 66 -17.17 -8.75 -37.18
C GLU A 66 -16.85 -7.45 -37.93
N ASN A 67 -17.81 -6.88 -38.67
CA ASN A 67 -17.66 -5.56 -39.32
C ASN A 67 -17.81 -4.36 -38.36
N THR A 68 -18.25 -4.57 -37.11
CA THR A 68 -18.38 -3.54 -36.06
C THR A 68 -17.11 -3.40 -35.20
N THR A 69 -16.08 -4.21 -35.48
CA THR A 69 -14.82 -4.22 -34.71
C THR A 69 -13.93 -3.01 -34.97
N ARG A 70 -14.01 -2.37 -36.15
CA ARG A 70 -13.43 -1.03 -36.35
C ARG A 70 -14.37 -0.04 -35.69
N ALA A 71 -13.88 0.84 -34.81
CA ALA A 71 -14.71 1.86 -34.17
C ALA A 71 -15.48 2.61 -35.25
N VAL A 72 -16.77 2.26 -35.33
CA VAL A 72 -17.64 2.55 -36.46
C VAL A 72 -17.70 4.05 -36.70
N ASP A 73 -17.38 4.43 -37.94
CA ASP A 73 -17.65 5.72 -38.58
C ASP A 73 -18.70 6.53 -37.82
N THR A 74 -18.25 7.57 -37.11
CA THR A 74 -19.14 8.61 -36.63
C THR A 74 -19.46 9.52 -37.80
N GLY A 75 -20.38 9.10 -38.68
CA GLY A 75 -20.90 9.93 -39.76
C GLY A 75 -20.06 9.94 -41.04
N GLY A 76 -19.38 8.84 -41.39
CA GLY A 76 -18.64 8.69 -42.65
C GLY A 76 -17.20 9.21 -42.62
N HIS A 77 -16.65 9.50 -41.43
CA HIS A 77 -15.24 9.75 -41.22
C HIS A 77 -14.67 8.72 -40.25
N SER A 78 -13.56 8.09 -40.67
CA SER A 78 -12.82 7.17 -39.82
C SER A 78 -12.36 7.93 -38.58
N MET A 79 -12.59 7.36 -37.40
CA MET A 79 -12.19 7.96 -36.13
C MET A 79 -10.68 8.20 -36.05
N CYS A 80 -9.92 7.50 -36.90
CA CYS A 80 -8.49 7.58 -37.02
C CYS A 80 -8.12 8.12 -38.39
N VAL A 81 -7.17 9.05 -38.37
CA VAL A 81 -6.70 9.76 -39.55
C VAL A 81 -5.72 8.88 -40.32
N ASP A 82 -4.86 8.16 -39.61
CA ASP A 82 -3.85 7.29 -40.18
C ASP A 82 -4.38 5.84 -40.29
N PRO A 83 -4.34 5.22 -41.49
CA PRO A 83 -4.88 3.88 -41.71
C PRO A 83 -4.09 2.77 -40.99
N ASP A 84 -2.85 3.05 -40.56
CA ASP A 84 -2.01 2.16 -39.77
C ASP A 84 -2.19 2.37 -38.25
N THR A 85 -3.19 3.16 -37.82
CA THR A 85 -3.56 3.30 -36.41
C THR A 85 -4.72 2.34 -36.10
N ASP A 86 -4.46 1.38 -35.20
CA ASP A 86 -5.49 0.43 -34.77
C ASP A 86 -6.52 1.10 -33.87
N CYS A 87 -7.76 1.16 -34.36
CA CYS A 87 -8.85 1.88 -33.70
C CYS A 87 -10.06 1.00 -33.46
N THR A 88 -9.82 -0.25 -33.08
CA THR A 88 -10.90 -1.13 -32.65
C THR A 88 -11.36 -0.74 -31.25
N CYS A 89 -12.62 -1.06 -30.89
CA CYS A 89 -13.08 -0.80 -29.53
C CYS A 89 -12.18 -1.48 -28.47
N TYR A 90 -11.68 -2.69 -28.76
CA TYR A 90 -10.73 -3.38 -27.90
C TYR A 90 -9.45 -2.56 -27.67
N GLU A 91 -8.88 -2.02 -28.74
CA GLU A 91 -7.65 -1.21 -28.71
C GLU A 91 -7.85 0.10 -27.94
N LEU A 92 -9.00 0.75 -28.10
CA LEU A 92 -9.35 1.95 -27.34
C LEU A 92 -9.52 1.64 -25.84
N PHE A 93 -10.16 0.51 -25.49
CA PHE A 93 -10.23 0.08 -24.08
C PHE A 93 -8.86 -0.29 -23.52
N ARG A 94 -8.00 -0.89 -24.33
CA ARG A 94 -6.60 -1.19 -23.96
C ARG A 94 -5.85 0.10 -23.64
N ASN A 95 -6.03 1.15 -24.44
CA ASN A 95 -5.43 2.47 -24.19
C ASN A 95 -5.96 3.10 -22.90
N LEU A 96 -7.29 3.13 -22.72
CA LEU A 96 -7.93 3.66 -21.52
C LEU A 96 -7.42 2.96 -20.25
N THR A 97 -7.42 1.63 -20.25
CA THR A 97 -6.98 0.84 -19.09
C THR A 97 -5.49 1.03 -18.80
N GLY A 98 -4.64 1.13 -19.84
CA GLY A 98 -3.22 1.48 -19.68
C GLY A 98 -3.01 2.87 -19.09
N PHE A 99 -3.79 3.86 -19.53
CA PHE A 99 -3.79 5.21 -18.97
C PHE A 99 -4.23 5.23 -17.51
N LEU A 100 -5.35 4.58 -17.17
CA LEU A 100 -5.85 4.48 -15.79
C LEU A 100 -4.87 3.76 -14.86
N ALA A 101 -4.22 2.68 -15.33
CA ALA A 101 -3.17 1.99 -14.58
C ALA A 101 -1.99 2.92 -14.29
N THR A 102 -1.51 3.65 -15.31
CA THR A 102 -0.39 4.61 -15.17
C THR A 102 -0.74 5.75 -14.23
N ALA A 103 -1.94 6.34 -14.37
CA ALA A 103 -2.43 7.39 -13.49
C ALA A 103 -2.49 6.92 -12.02
N ALA A 104 -3.00 5.71 -11.78
CA ALA A 104 -3.02 5.11 -10.45
C ALA A 104 -1.60 4.93 -9.88
N PHE A 105 -0.65 4.41 -10.68
CA PHE A 105 0.75 4.27 -10.27
C PHE A 105 1.40 5.63 -9.93
N VAL A 106 1.15 6.67 -10.73
CA VAL A 106 1.66 8.02 -10.47
C VAL A 106 1.08 8.59 -9.18
N LEU A 107 -0.23 8.47 -8.95
CA LEU A 107 -0.87 8.92 -7.71
C LEU A 107 -0.34 8.18 -6.47
N ILE A 108 -0.14 6.87 -6.57
CA ILE A 108 0.53 6.08 -5.53
C ILE A 108 1.95 6.61 -5.30
N GLY A 109 2.71 6.88 -6.36
CA GLY A 109 4.08 7.43 -6.28
C GLY A 109 4.13 8.78 -5.56
N ILE A 110 3.27 9.72 -5.95
CA ILE A 110 3.18 11.06 -5.35
C ILE A 110 2.85 10.94 -3.86
N THR A 111 1.78 10.23 -3.51
CA THR A 111 1.36 10.05 -2.11
C THR A 111 2.38 9.28 -1.26
N SER A 112 3.26 8.50 -1.89
CA SER A 112 4.35 7.77 -1.24
C SER A 112 5.65 8.57 -1.06
N LEU A 113 5.71 9.82 -1.55
CA LEU A 113 6.86 10.70 -1.32
C LEU A 113 7.11 10.89 0.19
N ASN A 114 8.38 10.96 0.58
CA ASN A 114 8.75 11.00 2.00
C ASN A 114 8.14 12.20 2.74
N SER A 115 7.99 13.35 2.07
CA SER A 115 7.34 14.53 2.63
C SER A 115 5.86 14.26 2.95
N ILE A 116 5.09 13.76 1.97
CA ILE A 116 3.66 13.46 2.14
C ILE A 116 3.46 12.34 3.16
N ARG A 117 4.23 11.25 3.07
CA ARG A 117 4.12 10.11 3.99
C ARG A 117 4.40 10.50 5.45
N ARG A 118 5.33 11.43 5.71
CA ARG A 118 5.66 11.87 7.07
C ARG A 118 4.64 12.86 7.65
N ASN A 119 4.07 13.73 6.81
CA ASN A 119 3.15 14.77 7.26
C ASN A 119 1.67 14.33 7.19
N HIS A 120 1.34 13.43 6.27
CA HIS A 120 -0.03 13.01 5.94
C HIS A 120 -0.11 11.48 5.79
N TYR A 121 0.30 10.74 6.82
CA TYR A 121 0.33 9.27 6.79
C TYR A 121 -1.02 8.62 6.43
N LYS A 122 -2.15 9.18 6.87
CA LYS A 122 -3.49 8.68 6.54
C LYS A 122 -3.77 8.73 5.03
N LEU A 123 -3.40 9.83 4.37
CA LEU A 123 -3.55 9.99 2.92
C LEU A 123 -2.69 8.98 2.17
N PHE A 124 -1.40 8.89 2.54
CA PHE A 124 -0.48 7.88 2.01
C PHE A 124 -1.09 6.48 2.12
N TYR A 125 -1.52 6.09 3.32
CA TYR A 125 -2.01 4.74 3.59
C TYR A 125 -3.26 4.41 2.78
N ILE A 126 -4.26 5.31 2.77
CA ILE A 126 -5.52 5.11 2.04
C ILE A 126 -5.27 5.02 0.54
N CYS A 127 -4.53 5.96 -0.06
CA CYS A 127 -4.27 5.94 -1.49
C CYS A 127 -3.46 4.71 -1.89
N HIS A 128 -2.43 4.34 -1.12
CA HIS A 128 -1.57 3.20 -1.45
C HIS A 128 -2.34 1.88 -1.39
N ILE A 129 -3.21 1.68 -0.38
CA ILE A 129 -3.97 0.43 -0.24
C ILE A 129 -5.14 0.33 -1.21
N SER A 130 -5.81 1.44 -1.53
CA SER A 130 -6.98 1.42 -2.41
C SER A 130 -6.59 1.43 -3.89
N LEU A 131 -5.62 2.27 -4.29
CA LEU A 131 -5.25 2.41 -5.70
C LEU A 131 -4.39 1.25 -6.21
N ALA A 132 -3.63 0.55 -5.35
CA ALA A 132 -2.80 -0.57 -5.80
C ALA A 132 -3.62 -1.73 -6.43
N PRO A 133 -4.71 -2.21 -5.79
CA PRO A 133 -5.62 -3.16 -6.43
C PRO A 133 -6.21 -2.67 -7.75
N PHE A 134 -6.63 -1.40 -7.84
CA PHE A 134 -7.14 -0.82 -9.09
C PHE A 134 -6.06 -0.74 -10.17
N ALA A 135 -4.82 -0.36 -9.83
CA ALA A 135 -3.71 -0.34 -10.77
C ALA A 135 -3.44 -1.74 -11.35
N TYR A 136 -3.48 -2.79 -10.51
CA TYR A 136 -3.33 -4.17 -10.99
C TYR A 136 -4.52 -4.64 -11.83
N LEU A 137 -5.75 -4.30 -11.44
CA LEU A 137 -6.93 -4.61 -12.24
C LEU A 137 -6.81 -4.00 -13.65
N PHE A 138 -6.52 -2.71 -13.73
CA PHE A 138 -6.35 -2.03 -15.01
C PHE A 138 -5.16 -2.56 -15.81
N LEU A 139 -4.06 -2.95 -15.15
CA LEU A 139 -2.92 -3.58 -15.81
C LEU A 139 -3.30 -4.95 -16.43
N CYS A 140 -4.09 -5.77 -15.74
CA CYS A 140 -4.59 -7.04 -16.27
C CYS A 140 -5.55 -6.83 -17.45
N LEU A 141 -6.40 -5.80 -17.39
CA LEU A 141 -7.28 -5.44 -18.51
C LEU A 141 -6.50 -4.89 -19.71
N HIS A 142 -5.42 -4.14 -19.45
CA HIS A 142 -4.53 -3.63 -20.49
C HIS A 142 -3.72 -4.75 -21.16
N TYR A 143 -3.22 -5.72 -20.38
CA TYR A 143 -2.46 -6.86 -20.90
C TYR A 143 -2.71 -8.11 -20.07
N TYR A 144 -3.54 -9.02 -20.57
CA TYR A 144 -4.00 -10.19 -19.81
C TYR A 144 -2.85 -11.12 -19.35
N LYS A 145 -1.77 -11.24 -20.14
CA LYS A 145 -0.60 -12.06 -19.76
C LYS A 145 0.13 -11.51 -18.53
N SER A 146 -0.12 -10.26 -18.12
CA SER A 146 0.36 -9.70 -16.85
C SER A 146 0.02 -10.58 -15.67
N ILE A 147 -1.11 -11.32 -15.72
CA ILE A 147 -1.52 -12.20 -14.63
C ILE A 147 -0.50 -13.29 -14.31
N LEU A 148 0.25 -13.77 -15.31
CA LEU A 148 1.29 -14.79 -15.11
C LEU A 148 2.45 -14.25 -14.28
N TYR A 149 2.74 -12.94 -14.39
CA TYR A 149 3.79 -12.28 -13.63
C TYR A 149 3.31 -11.83 -12.23
N LEU A 150 2.04 -11.45 -12.11
CA LEU A 150 1.46 -10.96 -10.86
C LEU A 150 1.05 -12.09 -9.90
N CYS A 151 0.52 -13.20 -10.43
CA CYS A 151 -0.06 -14.27 -9.63
C CYS A 151 0.90 -14.82 -8.56
N PRO A 152 2.18 -15.16 -8.86
CA PRO A 152 3.11 -15.64 -7.84
C PRO A 152 3.30 -14.64 -6.69
N SER A 153 3.37 -13.34 -7.01
CA SER A 153 3.55 -12.27 -6.01
C SER A 153 2.30 -12.10 -5.14
N ILE A 154 1.10 -12.19 -5.73
CA ILE A 154 -0.17 -12.10 -5.00
C ILE A 154 -0.34 -13.30 -4.07
N LEU A 155 -0.13 -14.53 -4.58
CA LEU A 155 -0.21 -15.75 -3.78
C LEU A 155 0.78 -15.71 -2.61
N TYR A 156 2.01 -15.27 -2.89
CA TYR A 156 3.02 -15.09 -1.86
C TYR A 156 2.63 -14.04 -0.80
N TYR A 157 2.09 -12.90 -1.25
CA TYR A 157 1.58 -11.86 -0.35
C TYR A 157 0.46 -12.39 0.55
N LEU A 158 -0.51 -13.12 0.00
CA LEU A 158 -1.60 -13.73 0.75
C LEU A 158 -1.09 -14.77 1.75
N ALA A 159 -0.18 -15.66 1.32
CA ALA A 159 0.43 -16.67 2.17
C ALA A 159 1.19 -16.05 3.37
N CYS A 160 1.78 -14.87 3.21
CA CYS A 160 2.45 -14.15 4.31
C CYS A 160 1.48 -13.32 5.17
N THR A 161 0.46 -12.72 4.57
CA THR A 161 -0.37 -11.70 5.21
C THR A 161 -1.57 -12.29 5.94
N VAL A 162 -2.19 -13.34 5.38
CA VAL A 162 -3.36 -13.99 5.98
C VAL A 162 -3.05 -14.56 7.38
N PRO A 163 -1.94 -15.30 7.60
CA PRO A 163 -1.63 -15.82 8.93
C PRO A 163 -1.35 -14.72 9.97
N VAL A 164 -0.66 -13.65 9.57
CA VAL A 164 -0.36 -12.53 10.48
C VAL A 164 -1.64 -11.80 10.89
N ASN A 165 -2.54 -11.57 9.93
CA ASN A 165 -3.81 -10.93 10.23
C ASN A 165 -4.73 -11.84 11.05
N SER A 166 -4.76 -13.15 10.78
CA SER A 166 -5.55 -14.09 11.57
C SER A 166 -5.04 -14.19 13.00
N GLN A 167 -3.72 -14.19 13.21
CA GLN A 167 -3.11 -14.16 14.53
C GLN A 167 -3.40 -12.84 15.27
N ALA A 168 -3.32 -11.70 14.58
CA ALA A 168 -3.67 -10.40 15.17
C ALA A 168 -5.15 -10.32 15.57
N LEU A 169 -6.04 -10.85 14.72
CA LEU A 169 -7.48 -10.90 14.97
C LEU A 169 -7.82 -11.82 16.15
N SER A 170 -7.23 -13.02 16.14
CA SER A 170 -7.33 -14.00 17.24
C SER A 170 -6.83 -13.41 18.54
N SER A 171 -5.67 -12.73 18.52
CA SER A 171 -5.11 -12.08 19.71
C SER A 171 -6.04 -11.00 20.25
N TYR A 172 -6.68 -10.22 19.39
CA TYR A 172 -7.63 -9.19 19.81
C TYR A 172 -8.90 -9.78 20.43
N PHE A 173 -9.53 -10.75 19.76
CA PHE A 173 -10.83 -11.27 20.20
C PHE A 173 -10.76 -12.35 21.29
N LEU A 174 -9.74 -13.20 21.26
CA LEU A 174 -9.62 -14.34 22.18
C LEU A 174 -8.71 -14.03 23.37
N ASN A 175 -7.66 -13.22 23.16
CA ASN A 175 -6.60 -13.01 24.16
C ASN A 175 -6.57 -11.57 24.72
N ASN A 176 -7.54 -10.72 24.39
CA ASN A 176 -7.60 -9.30 24.79
C ASN A 176 -6.34 -8.47 24.40
N GLY A 177 -5.64 -8.88 23.34
CA GLY A 177 -4.47 -8.22 22.82
C GLY A 177 -3.21 -8.36 23.68
N THR A 178 -2.16 -7.59 23.35
CA THR A 178 -0.89 -7.61 24.08
C THR A 178 -0.93 -6.69 25.29
N ARG A 179 -0.53 -7.20 26.46
CA ARG A 179 -0.54 -6.42 27.70
C ARG A 179 0.59 -5.39 27.72
N LEU A 180 0.22 -4.12 27.94
CA LEU A 180 1.17 -3.06 28.29
C LEU A 180 1.55 -3.21 29.78
N LEU A 181 2.81 -3.53 30.06
CA LEU A 181 3.32 -3.75 31.42
C LEU A 181 3.55 -2.43 32.15
N ARG A 182 4.20 -1.47 31.49
CA ARG A 182 4.48 -0.15 32.03
C ARG A 182 4.69 0.85 30.91
N PHE A 183 4.55 2.12 31.26
CA PHE A 183 4.98 3.23 30.41
C PHE A 183 5.70 4.27 31.26
N HIS A 184 6.62 5.00 30.64
CA HIS A 184 7.41 6.02 31.30
C HIS A 184 7.54 7.24 30.38
N HIS A 185 7.21 8.43 30.90
CA HIS A 185 7.42 9.67 30.17
C HIS A 185 8.87 10.12 30.35
N ILE A 186 9.63 10.23 29.26
CA ILE A 186 11.05 10.54 29.36
C ILE A 186 11.21 12.05 29.61
N PRO A 187 11.80 12.47 30.76
CA PRO A 187 11.98 13.89 31.06
C PRO A 187 12.91 14.55 30.03
N ASN A 188 12.73 15.85 29.82
CA ASN A 188 13.56 16.66 28.92
C ASN A 188 13.66 16.15 27.46
N SER A 189 12.67 15.37 27.02
CA SER A 189 12.69 14.70 25.70
C SER A 189 11.62 15.21 24.73
N ASN A 190 11.08 16.41 24.94
CA ASN A 190 10.02 17.01 24.12
C ASN A 190 8.82 16.06 23.87
N GLY A 191 8.31 15.41 24.92
CA GLY A 191 7.12 14.55 24.84
C GLY A 191 7.38 13.14 24.31
N CYS A 192 8.56 12.56 24.59
CA CYS A 192 8.82 11.15 24.32
C CYS A 192 8.26 10.25 25.43
N VAL A 193 7.67 9.13 25.01
CA VAL A 193 7.10 8.11 25.90
C VAL A 193 7.72 6.76 25.58
N GLU A 194 8.20 6.06 26.60
CA GLU A 194 8.63 4.66 26.52
C GLU A 194 7.45 3.77 26.94
N LEU A 195 7.09 2.81 26.09
CA LEU A 195 6.11 1.76 26.35
C LEU A 195 6.82 0.44 26.51
N VAL A 196 6.44 -0.37 27.49
CA VAL A 196 6.98 -1.72 27.70
C VAL A 196 5.85 -2.73 27.64
N PHE A 197 5.92 -3.64 26.70
CA PHE A 197 4.93 -4.67 26.43
C PHE A 197 5.41 -6.04 26.92
N SER A 198 4.46 -6.92 27.25
CA SER A 198 4.76 -8.33 27.50
C SER A 198 5.08 -9.04 26.19
N LEU A 199 6.06 -9.94 26.24
CA LEU A 199 6.42 -10.84 25.15
C LEU A 199 5.92 -12.24 25.48
N ASP A 200 5.20 -12.85 24.55
CA ASP A 200 4.82 -14.25 24.67
C ASP A 200 6.04 -15.14 24.31
N PRO A 201 6.55 -15.96 25.23
CA PRO A 201 7.73 -16.80 25.00
C PRO A 201 7.52 -17.91 23.96
N ASP A 202 6.27 -18.34 23.72
CA ASP A 202 5.96 -19.40 22.76
C ASP A 202 5.84 -18.85 21.32
N CYS A 203 5.99 -17.53 21.17
CA CYS A 203 5.95 -16.87 19.88
C CYS A 203 7.34 -16.87 19.24
N GLU A 204 7.53 -17.62 18.14
CA GLU A 204 8.77 -17.61 17.32
C GLU A 204 9.24 -16.19 16.95
N GLU A 205 8.31 -15.23 16.88
CA GLU A 205 8.58 -13.81 16.61
C GLU A 205 9.43 -13.14 17.71
N ALA A 206 9.35 -13.61 18.96
CA ALA A 206 10.22 -13.18 20.06
C ALA A 206 11.72 -13.46 19.74
N CYS A 207 12.01 -14.62 19.15
CA CYS A 207 13.35 -15.00 18.73
C CYS A 207 13.83 -14.18 17.52
N ASN A 208 12.93 -13.84 16.60
CA ASN A 208 13.25 -12.97 15.45
C ASN A 208 13.49 -11.51 15.85
N ILE A 209 12.77 -10.97 16.83
CA ILE A 209 13.03 -9.64 17.38
C ILE A 209 14.38 -9.63 18.10
N SER A 210 14.73 -10.70 18.81
CA SER A 210 16.00 -10.81 19.55
C SER A 210 17.24 -10.87 18.68
N SER A 211 17.13 -11.31 17.43
CA SER A 211 18.25 -11.45 16.51
C SER A 211 18.44 -10.25 15.57
N SER A 212 17.49 -9.31 15.55
CA SER A 212 17.44 -8.20 14.59
C SER A 212 17.82 -6.86 15.23
N ILE A 213 18.96 -6.28 14.82
CA ILE A 213 19.47 -4.97 15.27
C ILE A 213 18.54 -3.78 14.94
N ASN A 214 17.47 -3.97 14.15
CA ASN A 214 16.50 -2.92 13.80
C ASN A 214 15.06 -3.46 13.75
N ALA A 215 14.67 -4.23 14.75
CA ALA A 215 13.32 -4.77 14.81
C ALA A 215 12.29 -3.63 14.92
N TYR A 216 11.17 -3.77 14.22
CA TYR A 216 10.02 -2.90 14.37
C TYR A 216 8.78 -3.74 14.62
N VAL A 217 7.85 -3.18 15.37
CA VAL A 217 6.54 -3.77 15.65
C VAL A 217 5.46 -2.86 15.08
N ARG A 218 4.27 -3.41 14.85
CA ARG A 218 3.09 -2.63 14.52
C ARG A 218 2.18 -2.63 15.73
N VAL A 219 1.80 -1.45 16.19
CA VAL A 219 0.89 -1.29 17.32
C VAL A 219 -0.42 -0.74 16.79
N CYS A 220 -1.50 -1.40 17.15
CA CYS A 220 -2.88 -0.93 16.95
C CYS A 220 -3.52 -0.76 18.32
N ALA A 221 -4.18 0.37 18.52
CA ALA A 221 -4.98 0.64 19.70
C ALA A 221 -6.39 0.99 19.20
N PRO A 222 -7.30 0.00 19.05
CA PRO A 222 -8.60 0.19 18.41
C PRO A 222 -9.46 1.30 19.03
N GLU A 223 -9.29 1.58 20.32
CA GLU A 223 -9.92 2.71 21.02
C GLU A 223 -9.53 4.09 20.45
N LEU A 224 -8.36 4.19 19.81
CA LEU A 224 -7.79 5.44 19.30
C LEU A 224 -7.72 5.46 17.77
N SER A 225 -7.36 4.33 17.17
CA SER A 225 -7.28 4.16 15.73
C SER A 225 -7.35 2.69 15.35
N VAL A 226 -8.10 2.40 14.29
CA VAL A 226 -8.11 1.08 13.63
C VAL A 226 -6.88 0.84 12.75
N LEU A 227 -6.03 1.86 12.57
CA LEU A 227 -4.82 1.76 11.76
C LEU A 227 -3.67 1.18 12.58
N TRP A 228 -2.89 0.31 11.94
CA TRP A 228 -1.65 -0.22 12.51
C TRP A 228 -0.51 0.78 12.28
N HIS A 229 0.13 1.20 13.37
CA HIS A 229 1.23 2.16 13.35
C HIS A 229 2.57 1.46 13.59
N PRO A 230 3.58 1.65 12.72
CA PRO A 230 4.89 1.04 12.91
C PRO A 230 5.72 1.79 13.97
N PHE A 231 6.39 1.05 14.82
CA PHE A 231 7.32 1.57 15.82
C PHE A 231 8.59 0.73 15.90
N THR A 232 9.73 1.38 16.08
CA THR A 232 11.01 0.70 16.30
C THR A 232 11.09 0.16 17.72
N VAL A 233 11.56 -1.07 17.87
CA VAL A 233 11.85 -1.67 19.19
C VAL A 233 13.12 -1.04 19.72
N SER A 234 13.05 -0.39 20.87
CA SER A 234 14.20 0.28 21.50
C SER A 234 15.04 -0.68 22.35
N LYS A 235 14.39 -1.57 23.10
CA LYS A 235 15.05 -2.55 23.97
C LYS A 235 14.26 -3.84 23.97
N LEU A 236 14.96 -4.96 24.01
CA LEU A 236 14.39 -6.28 24.22
C LEU A 236 15.00 -6.90 25.48
N SER A 237 14.16 -7.49 26.33
CA SER A 237 14.59 -8.25 27.49
C SER A 237 14.01 -9.66 27.43
N THR A 238 14.85 -10.62 27.04
CA THR A 238 14.48 -12.05 27.01
C THR A 238 14.25 -12.58 28.43
N LYS A 239 15.07 -12.16 29.40
CA LYS A 239 14.91 -12.51 30.82
C LYS A 239 13.57 -12.08 31.41
N ASN A 240 13.16 -10.84 31.13
CA ASN A 240 11.90 -10.28 31.65
C ASN A 240 10.73 -10.46 30.68
N LYS A 241 10.89 -11.28 29.62
CA LYS A 241 9.88 -11.53 28.57
C LYS A 241 9.14 -10.24 28.18
N SER A 242 9.88 -9.22 27.79
CA SER A 242 9.33 -7.91 27.45
C SER A 242 10.14 -7.19 26.40
N PHE A 243 9.47 -6.31 25.67
CA PHE A 243 10.11 -5.40 24.73
C PHE A 243 9.61 -3.98 24.97
N SER A 244 10.41 -3.00 24.56
CA SER A 244 10.11 -1.59 24.71
C SER A 244 10.10 -0.86 23.38
N VAL A 245 9.22 0.13 23.29
CA VAL A 245 9.06 1.02 22.15
C VAL A 245 9.12 2.44 22.67
N ILE A 246 9.85 3.31 21.97
CA ILE A 246 9.86 4.74 22.27
C ILE A 246 9.20 5.48 21.12
N PHE A 247 8.28 6.37 21.43
CA PHE A 247 7.68 7.25 20.44
C PHE A 247 7.63 8.70 20.94
N ARG A 248 7.53 9.63 20.00
CA ARG A 248 7.29 11.05 20.27
C ARG A 248 5.85 11.40 19.90
N ALA A 249 5.18 12.19 20.75
CA ALA A 249 3.83 12.67 20.49
C ALA A 249 3.80 13.78 19.41
N THR A 250 3.94 13.41 18.13
CA THR A 250 3.96 14.37 17.01
C THR A 250 2.75 14.28 16.09
N GLY A 251 2.23 13.07 15.88
CA GLY A 251 1.07 12.82 15.01
C GLY A 251 -0.23 12.63 15.80
N PRO A 252 -1.40 12.71 15.14
CA PRO A 252 -2.70 12.57 15.79
C PRO A 252 -2.81 11.30 16.65
N PHE A 253 -2.39 10.15 16.10
CA PHE A 253 -2.39 8.88 16.84
C PHE A 253 -1.49 8.93 18.09
N THR A 254 -0.24 9.35 17.94
CA THR A 254 0.73 9.37 19.03
C THR A 254 0.39 10.39 20.12
N VAL A 255 -0.21 11.52 19.75
CA VAL A 255 -0.70 12.52 20.72
C VAL A 255 -1.87 11.95 21.52
N SER A 256 -2.87 11.38 20.83
CA SER A 256 -4.01 10.74 21.52
C SER A 256 -3.58 9.58 22.41
N LEU A 257 -2.62 8.76 21.96
CA LEU A 257 -2.05 7.67 22.76
C LEU A 257 -1.35 8.19 24.01
N SER A 258 -0.51 9.22 23.89
CA SER A 258 0.15 9.84 25.03
C SER A 258 -0.86 10.40 26.04
N ASN A 259 -1.87 11.12 25.57
CA ASN A 259 -2.92 11.68 26.44
C ASN A 259 -3.69 10.60 27.18
N ARG A 260 -4.10 9.52 26.47
CA ARG A 260 -4.81 8.39 27.07
C ARG A 260 -4.00 7.71 28.19
N LEU A 261 -2.70 7.57 27.99
CA LEU A 261 -1.80 7.02 29.00
C LEU A 261 -1.69 7.93 30.22
N LEU A 262 -1.58 9.25 30.02
CA LEU A 262 -1.56 10.23 31.11
C LEU A 262 -2.86 10.23 31.91
N ASP A 263 -4.01 10.13 31.26
CA ASP A 263 -5.30 10.06 31.95
C ASP A 263 -5.43 8.79 32.81
N THR A 264 -4.82 7.69 32.37
CA THR A 264 -4.74 6.44 33.16
C THR A 264 -3.88 6.58 34.42
N LEU A 265 -2.89 7.48 34.44
CA LEU A 265 -2.13 7.77 35.67
C LEU A 265 -2.97 8.56 36.67
N LYS A 266 -3.75 9.53 36.19
CA LYS A 266 -4.59 10.38 37.04
C LYS A 266 -5.68 9.57 37.75
N THR A 267 -6.28 8.60 37.06
CA THR A 267 -7.34 7.74 37.64
C THR A 267 -6.81 6.69 38.61
N LYS A 268 -5.52 6.33 38.54
CA LYS A 268 -4.88 5.36 39.46
C LYS A 268 -4.22 5.99 40.69
N GLN A 269 -4.10 7.31 40.77
CA GLN A 269 -3.73 7.96 42.02
C GLN A 269 -4.95 7.92 42.97
N PRO A 270 -4.90 7.19 44.10
CA PRO A 270 -5.97 7.29 45.09
C PRO A 270 -6.04 8.74 45.57
N CYS A 271 -7.25 9.29 45.67
CA CYS A 271 -7.49 10.54 46.39
C CYS A 271 -6.76 10.44 47.73
N LYS A 272 -5.71 11.24 47.90
CA LYS A 272 -5.15 11.51 49.22
C LYS A 272 -6.17 12.40 49.93
N THR A 273 -7.05 11.78 50.70
CA THR A 273 -7.79 12.44 51.79
C THR A 273 -6.86 12.63 52.96
#